data_AF-A0A7C2MYF7-F1
#
_entry.id   AF-A0A7C2MYF7-F1
#
_cell.length_a   1.000
_cell.length_b   1.000
_cell.length_c   1.000
_cell.angle_alpha   90.00
_cell.angle_beta   90.00
_cell.angle_gamma   90.00
#
_symmetry.space_group_name_H-M   'P 1'
#
loop_
_entity.id
_entity.type
_entity.pdbx_description
1 polymer ?
#
loop_
_entity_poly.entity_id
_entity_poly.type
_entity_poly.pdbx_seq_one_letter_code
_entity_poly.pdbx_strand_id
1 'polypeptide(L)'
;MRQKMATSGAGELRIEILARLGCFKPVYLLRDYISRGRVDKAKEFFGEIAEDLKRYSKDLAEIAQEASRYRGLSSLDVGEAAKIIDAFLNMFKTKVFSSPQGVRLCIYIQPHLEVIYNNLSNMRHDLLRAAKTDNPYARERILKDLEAYLAYISEYVRNIISTLEKL
;
A
#
# COMPACT_ATOMS: atom_id res chain seq x y z
N MET A 1 -7.52 -9.88 -43.97
CA MET A 1 -6.20 -10.29 -43.40
C MET A 1 -5.96 -9.49 -42.12
N ARG A 2 -6.12 -10.10 -40.94
CA ARG A 2 -5.70 -9.49 -39.67
C ARG A 2 -4.22 -9.80 -39.49
N GLN A 3 -3.37 -8.78 -39.59
CA GLN A 3 -1.94 -8.92 -39.30
C GLN A 3 -1.76 -9.31 -37.82
N LYS A 4 -1.27 -10.53 -37.61
CA LYS A 4 -0.57 -10.90 -36.37
C LYS A 4 0.69 -10.04 -36.33
N MET A 5 0.67 -8.98 -35.51
CA MET A 5 1.92 -8.31 -35.16
C MET A 5 2.75 -9.27 -34.32
N ALA A 6 3.92 -9.57 -34.84
CA ALA A 6 4.92 -10.44 -34.27
C ALA A 6 5.31 -9.97 -32.86
N THR A 7 5.15 -10.87 -31.91
CA THR A 7 5.91 -10.91 -30.66
C THR A 7 7.37 -11.20 -31.02
N SER A 8 8.23 -10.19 -31.05
CA SER A 8 9.67 -10.42 -31.14
C SER A 8 10.45 -9.40 -30.29
N GLY A 9 11.11 -9.91 -29.25
CA GLY A 9 12.34 -9.35 -28.70
C GLY A 9 12.21 -8.12 -27.79
N ALA A 10 11.61 -8.26 -26.62
CA ALA A 10 11.79 -7.35 -25.48
C ALA A 10 11.24 -8.05 -24.23
N GLY A 11 11.80 -7.79 -23.04
CA GLY A 11 11.11 -8.12 -21.80
C GLY A 11 9.69 -7.57 -21.88
N GLU A 12 8.70 -8.46 -21.82
CA GLU A 12 7.31 -8.13 -22.10
C GLU A 12 6.86 -7.03 -21.13
N LEU A 13 6.45 -5.86 -21.65
CA LEU A 13 5.96 -4.77 -20.81
C LEU A 13 4.73 -5.26 -20.06
N ARG A 14 4.87 -5.51 -18.74
CA ARG A 14 3.81 -6.05 -17.88
C ARG A 14 2.82 -4.96 -17.46
N ILE A 15 2.25 -4.28 -18.45
CA ILE A 15 1.32 -3.15 -18.28
C ILE A 15 0.08 -3.58 -17.47
N GLU A 16 -0.33 -4.83 -17.58
CA GLU A 16 -1.42 -5.43 -16.80
C GLU A 16 -1.16 -5.42 -15.30
N ILE A 17 0.10 -5.54 -14.87
CA ILE A 17 0.47 -5.47 -13.45
C ILE A 17 0.33 -4.03 -12.94
N LEU A 18 0.78 -3.03 -13.72
CA LEU A 18 0.53 -1.61 -13.41
C LEU A 18 -0.96 -1.30 -13.32
N ALA A 19 -1.78 -1.88 -14.20
CA ALA A 19 -3.23 -1.72 -14.14
C ALA A 19 -3.84 -2.34 -12.87
N ARG A 20 -3.36 -3.52 -12.44
CA ARG A 20 -3.77 -4.17 -11.18
C ARG A 20 -3.42 -3.36 -9.94
N LEU A 21 -2.35 -2.56 -9.98
CA LEU A 21 -1.96 -1.64 -8.93
C LEU A 21 -2.68 -0.28 -9.02
N GLY A 22 -3.55 -0.11 -10.01
CA GLY A 22 -4.30 1.13 -10.22
C GLY A 22 -3.44 2.28 -10.76
N CYS A 23 -2.32 1.99 -11.42
CA CYS A 23 -1.45 2.98 -12.05
C CYS A 23 -2.03 3.45 -13.40
N PHE A 24 -3.27 3.95 -13.42
CA PHE A 24 -4.02 4.18 -14.67
C PHE A 24 -3.39 5.25 -15.57
N LYS A 25 -2.88 6.34 -14.99
CA LYS A 25 -2.21 7.39 -15.77
C LYS A 25 -0.93 6.87 -16.46
N PRO A 26 -0.03 6.15 -15.75
CA PRO A 26 1.05 5.41 -16.40
C PRO A 26 0.60 4.48 -17.52
N VAL A 27 -0.41 3.64 -17.28
CA VAL A 27 -0.94 2.70 -18.28
C VAL A 27 -1.42 3.42 -19.54
N TYR A 28 -2.11 4.55 -19.39
CA TYR A 28 -2.56 5.38 -20.52
C TYR A 28 -1.37 5.91 -21.33
N LEU A 29 -0.37 6.50 -20.67
CA LEU A 29 0.82 7.04 -21.34
C LEU A 29 1.62 5.97 -22.08
N LEU A 30 1.77 4.79 -21.48
CA LEU A 30 2.43 3.65 -22.12
C LEU A 30 1.71 3.24 -23.41
N ARG A 31 0.37 3.16 -23.37
CA ARG A 31 -0.44 2.83 -24.56
C ARG A 31 -0.32 3.90 -25.65
N ASP A 32 -0.29 5.18 -25.29
CA ASP A 32 -0.09 6.29 -26.26
C ASP A 32 1.30 6.26 -26.90
N TYR A 33 2.36 5.97 -26.14
CA TYR A 33 3.70 5.82 -26.72
C TYR A 33 3.77 4.64 -27.69
N ILE A 34 3.19 3.50 -27.33
CA ILE A 34 3.16 2.30 -28.18
C ILE A 34 2.35 2.57 -29.46
N SER A 35 1.18 3.21 -29.36
CA SER A 35 0.33 3.49 -30.54
C SER A 35 0.99 4.45 -31.53
N ARG A 36 1.88 5.33 -31.06
CA ARG A 36 2.69 6.25 -31.89
C ARG A 36 4.01 5.65 -32.37
N GLY A 37 4.26 4.35 -32.12
CA GLY A 37 5.50 3.68 -32.50
C GLY A 37 6.73 4.04 -31.65
N ARG A 38 6.56 4.77 -30.54
CA ARG A 38 7.65 5.20 -29.64
C ARG A 38 7.93 4.13 -28.58
N VAL A 39 8.27 2.92 -29.04
CA VAL A 39 8.42 1.74 -28.17
C VAL A 39 9.56 1.89 -27.17
N ASP A 40 10.69 2.46 -27.56
CA ASP A 40 11.83 2.62 -26.65
C ASP A 40 11.52 3.58 -25.50
N LYS A 41 10.78 4.67 -25.79
CA LYS A 41 10.29 5.60 -24.78
C LYS A 41 9.28 4.94 -23.84
N ALA A 42 8.44 4.04 -24.34
CA ALA A 42 7.54 3.27 -23.50
C ALA A 42 8.31 2.33 -22.55
N LYS A 43 9.39 1.69 -23.03
CA LYS A 43 10.25 0.82 -22.20
C LYS A 43 10.97 1.60 -21.11
N GLU A 44 11.56 2.74 -21.45
CA GLU A 44 12.23 3.64 -20.50
C GLU A 44 11.27 4.09 -19.39
N PHE A 45 10.11 4.65 -19.77
CA PHE A 45 9.11 5.10 -18.82
C PHE A 45 8.54 3.98 -17.95
N PHE A 46 8.31 2.79 -18.52
CA PHE A 46 7.91 1.62 -17.75
C PHE A 46 8.99 1.22 -16.74
N GLY A 47 10.26 1.22 -17.16
CA GLY A 47 11.41 0.90 -16.31
C GLY A 47 11.53 1.81 -15.09
N GLU A 48 11.36 3.13 -15.29
CA GLU A 48 11.38 4.11 -14.18
C GLU A 48 10.28 3.81 -13.13
N ILE A 49 9.05 3.59 -13.58
CA ILE A 49 7.93 3.26 -12.67
C ILE A 49 8.17 1.92 -11.99
N ALA A 50 8.67 0.93 -12.72
CA ALA A 50 8.96 -0.38 -12.19
C ALA A 50 10.04 -0.35 -11.10
N GLU A 51 11.08 0.45 -11.29
CA GLU A 51 12.15 0.65 -10.31
C GLU A 51 11.63 1.34 -9.05
N ASP A 52 10.82 2.40 -9.20
CA ASP A 52 10.16 3.09 -8.08
C ASP A 52 9.29 2.13 -7.26
N LEU A 53 8.46 1.32 -7.93
CA LEU A 53 7.59 0.33 -7.30
C LEU A 53 8.41 -0.77 -6.61
N LYS A 54 9.47 -1.26 -7.25
CA LYS A 54 10.37 -2.27 -6.67
C LYS A 54 11.11 -1.74 -5.45
N ARG A 55 11.58 -0.50 -5.48
CA ARG A 55 12.21 0.16 -4.33
C ARG A 55 11.22 0.26 -3.17
N TYR A 56 9.99 0.66 -3.45
CA TYR A 56 8.95 0.83 -2.44
C TYR A 56 8.44 -0.50 -1.86
N SER A 57 8.60 -1.62 -2.57
CA SER A 57 8.25 -2.96 -2.03
C SER A 57 8.94 -3.28 -0.70
N LYS A 58 10.13 -2.73 -0.45
CA LYS A 58 10.85 -2.90 0.83
C LYS A 58 10.14 -2.18 1.97
N ASP A 59 9.71 -0.94 1.74
CA ASP A 59 8.92 -0.18 2.71
C ASP A 59 7.59 -0.87 3.00
N LEU A 60 6.92 -1.39 1.97
CA LEU A 60 5.72 -2.21 2.11
C LEU A 60 5.98 -3.47 2.95
N ALA A 61 7.10 -4.16 2.73
CA ALA A 61 7.43 -5.36 3.50
C ALA A 61 7.62 -5.05 5.00
N GLU A 62 8.29 -3.95 5.32
CA GLU A 62 8.44 -3.50 6.71
C GLU A 62 7.09 -3.13 7.34
N ILE A 63 6.20 -2.45 6.61
CA ILE A 63 4.83 -2.15 7.07
C ILE A 63 4.08 -3.44 7.38
N ALA A 64 4.09 -4.40 6.46
CA ALA A 64 3.37 -5.66 6.63
C ALA A 64 3.91 -6.49 7.81
N GLN A 65 5.25 -6.50 7.98
CA GLN A 65 5.91 -7.17 9.09
C GLN A 65 5.53 -6.53 10.41
N GLU A 66 5.62 -5.21 10.52
CA GLU A 66 5.32 -4.51 11.77
C GLU A 66 3.84 -4.65 12.15
N ALA A 67 2.92 -4.46 11.18
CA ALA A 67 1.49 -4.65 11.41
C ALA A 67 1.14 -6.07 11.91
N SER A 68 1.88 -7.09 11.46
CA SER A 68 1.63 -8.49 11.86
C SER A 68 2.05 -8.82 13.29
N ARG A 69 2.85 -7.95 13.94
CA ARG A 69 3.33 -8.15 15.32
C ARG A 69 2.26 -7.85 16.36
N TYR A 70 1.20 -7.12 15.99
CA TYR A 70 0.19 -6.64 16.94
C TYR A 70 -0.99 -7.59 17.14
N ARG A 71 -0.74 -8.89 16.98
CA ARG A 71 -1.68 -9.93 17.45
C ARG A 71 -1.75 -9.87 18.98
N GLY A 72 -2.95 -9.94 19.53
CA GLY A 72 -3.20 -9.81 20.96
C GLY A 72 -3.25 -8.37 21.46
N LEU A 73 -3.29 -7.36 20.57
CA LEU A 73 -3.45 -5.95 20.97
C LEU A 73 -4.74 -5.74 21.79
N SER A 74 -5.79 -6.52 21.53
CA SER A 74 -7.03 -6.50 22.30
C SER A 74 -6.92 -6.93 23.76
N SER A 75 -5.80 -7.57 24.14
CA SER A 75 -5.54 -8.03 25.50
C SER A 75 -4.75 -7.02 26.36
N LEU A 76 -4.25 -5.94 25.75
CA LEU A 76 -3.42 -4.95 26.42
C LEU A 76 -4.26 -3.90 27.16
N ASP A 77 -3.63 -3.21 28.11
CA ASP A 77 -4.23 -1.99 28.64
C ASP A 77 -4.23 -0.88 27.58
N VAL A 78 -5.15 0.08 27.75
CA VAL A 78 -5.35 1.15 26.77
C VAL A 78 -4.11 2.03 26.60
N GLY A 79 -3.32 2.25 27.65
CA GLY A 79 -2.10 3.05 27.61
C GLY A 79 -0.99 2.37 26.82
N GLU A 80 -0.78 1.07 27.04
CA GLU A 80 0.15 0.25 26.25
C GLU A 80 -0.28 0.14 24.80
N ALA A 81 -1.55 -0.19 24.54
CA ALA A 81 -2.09 -0.27 23.19
C ALA A 81 -1.91 1.07 22.43
N ALA A 82 -2.23 2.21 23.07
CA ALA A 82 -2.06 3.52 22.43
C ALA A 82 -0.60 3.81 22.06
N LYS A 83 0.37 3.48 22.92
CA LYS A 83 1.80 3.66 22.61
C LYS A 83 2.24 2.82 21.42
N ILE A 84 1.75 1.58 21.33
CA ILE A 84 2.03 0.68 20.21
C ILE A 84 1.45 1.25 18.91
N ILE A 85 0.19 1.69 18.93
CA ILE A 85 -0.44 2.31 17.76
C ILE A 85 0.28 3.60 17.35
N ASP A 86 0.72 4.42 18.30
CA ASP A 86 1.48 5.64 18.01
C ASP A 86 2.84 5.32 17.35
N ALA A 87 3.54 4.29 17.82
CA ALA A 87 4.77 3.83 17.21
C ALA A 87 4.54 3.36 15.76
N PHE A 88 3.50 2.55 15.54
CA PHE A 88 3.14 2.10 14.20
C PHE A 88 2.74 3.27 13.29
N LEU A 89 1.89 4.19 13.76
CA LEU A 89 1.46 5.36 13.00
C LEU A 89 2.66 6.23 12.58
N ASN A 90 3.65 6.41 13.44
CA ASN A 90 4.87 7.17 13.13
C ASN A 90 5.70 6.49 12.03
N MET A 91 5.92 5.19 12.14
CA MET A 91 6.60 4.40 11.10
C MET A 91 5.81 4.44 9.79
N PHE A 92 4.50 4.17 9.85
CA PHE A 92 3.62 4.11 8.70
C PHE A 92 3.55 5.45 7.98
N LYS A 93 3.42 6.57 8.70
CA LYS A 93 3.49 7.92 8.15
C LYS A 93 4.79 8.14 7.39
N THR A 94 5.93 7.81 8.02
CA THR A 94 7.24 8.05 7.43
C THR A 94 7.36 7.34 6.08
N LYS A 95 6.92 6.09 5.98
CA LYS A 95 7.00 5.28 4.76
C LYS A 95 5.95 5.63 3.70
N VAL A 96 4.71 5.90 4.10
CA VAL A 96 3.64 6.25 3.15
C VAL A 96 3.91 7.61 2.50
N PHE A 97 4.29 8.62 3.28
CA PHE A 97 4.46 9.97 2.75
C PHE A 97 5.85 10.24 2.13
N SER A 98 6.78 9.29 2.23
CA SER A 98 8.08 9.33 1.53
C SER A 98 8.10 8.55 0.21
N SER A 99 6.94 8.10 -0.29
CA SER A 99 6.90 7.24 -1.48
C SER A 99 7.46 7.93 -2.74
N PRO A 100 8.13 7.18 -3.64
CA PRO A 100 8.60 7.68 -4.93
C PRO A 100 7.48 8.20 -5.85
N GLN A 101 7.83 9.03 -6.83
CA GLN A 101 6.83 9.66 -7.70
C GLN A 101 6.01 8.63 -8.51
N GLY A 102 6.64 7.57 -9.02
CA GLY A 102 5.96 6.51 -9.76
C GLY A 102 4.89 5.79 -8.93
N VAL A 103 5.14 5.61 -7.63
CA VAL A 103 4.21 4.98 -6.68
C VAL A 103 2.98 5.84 -6.43
N ARG A 104 3.16 7.17 -6.36
CA ARG A 104 2.05 8.13 -6.15
C ARG A 104 1.01 8.12 -7.25
N LEU A 105 1.36 7.56 -8.42
CA LEU A 105 0.46 7.40 -9.55
C LEU A 105 -0.43 6.15 -9.46
N CYS A 106 -0.20 5.28 -8.46
CA CYS A 106 -0.88 3.99 -8.30
C CYS A 106 -1.90 4.04 -7.17
N ILE A 107 -3.20 4.06 -7.52
CA ILE A 107 -4.27 4.36 -6.56
C ILE A 107 -4.44 3.30 -5.46
N TYR A 108 -4.07 2.05 -5.74
CA TYR A 108 -4.11 0.98 -4.75
C TYR A 108 -2.83 0.91 -3.91
N ILE A 109 -1.90 1.84 -4.08
CA ILE A 109 -0.75 1.96 -3.18
C ILE A 109 -0.88 3.27 -2.42
N GLN A 110 -0.45 4.39 -3.00
CA GLN A 110 -0.30 5.63 -2.25
C GLN A 110 -1.63 6.14 -1.65
N PRO A 111 -2.68 6.44 -2.44
CA PRO A 111 -3.91 7.01 -1.88
C PRO A 111 -4.59 6.08 -0.89
N HIS A 112 -4.59 4.77 -1.14
CA HIS A 112 -5.23 3.83 -0.23
C HIS A 112 -4.45 3.70 1.09
N LEU A 113 -3.12 3.71 1.07
CA LEU A 113 -2.32 3.72 2.30
C LEU A 113 -2.50 5.01 3.10
N GLU A 114 -2.71 6.16 2.45
CA GLU A 114 -3.08 7.42 3.13
C GLU A 114 -4.45 7.32 3.82
N VAL A 115 -5.45 6.71 3.17
CA VAL A 115 -6.76 6.45 3.78
C VAL A 115 -6.62 5.53 5.00
N ILE A 116 -5.83 4.47 4.87
CA ILE A 116 -5.52 3.55 5.98
C ILE A 116 -4.89 4.32 7.15
N TYR A 117 -3.93 5.21 6.87
CA TYR A 117 -3.27 6.01 7.90
C TYR A 117 -4.27 6.88 8.66
N ASN A 118 -5.15 7.57 7.93
CA ASN A 118 -6.18 8.43 8.52
C ASN A 118 -7.17 7.62 9.37
N ASN A 119 -7.62 6.47 8.89
CA ASN A 119 -8.52 5.59 9.64
C ASN A 119 -7.88 5.10 10.94
N LEU A 120 -6.63 4.63 10.87
CA LEU A 120 -5.93 4.15 12.07
C LEU A 120 -5.68 5.29 13.07
N SER A 121 -5.35 6.48 12.58
CA SER A 121 -5.24 7.69 13.40
C SER A 121 -6.56 8.00 14.11
N ASN A 122 -7.70 7.93 13.43
CA ASN A 122 -9.01 8.14 14.03
C ASN A 122 -9.32 7.09 15.11
N MET A 123 -9.09 5.81 14.82
CA MET A 123 -9.30 4.72 15.80
C MET A 123 -8.43 4.89 17.04
N ARG A 124 -7.19 5.38 16.90
CA ARG A 124 -6.32 5.75 18.02
C ARG A 124 -6.93 6.88 18.87
N HIS A 125 -7.49 7.91 18.24
CA HIS A 125 -8.16 9.00 18.96
C HIS A 125 -9.40 8.51 19.71
N ASP A 126 -10.17 7.61 19.10
CA ASP A 126 -11.34 7.00 19.72
C ASP A 126 -10.96 6.12 20.92
N LEU A 127 -9.87 5.36 20.82
CA LEU A 127 -9.31 4.59 21.93
C LEU A 127 -8.97 5.49 23.13
N LEU A 128 -8.27 6.60 22.91
CA LEU A 128 -7.93 7.56 23.97
C LEU A 128 -9.15 8.27 24.54
N ARG A 129 -10.19 8.51 23.73
CA ARG A 129 -11.45 9.08 24.21
C ARG A 129 -12.18 8.07 25.10
N ALA A 130 -12.26 6.81 24.68
CA ALA A 130 -12.86 5.73 25.46
C ALA A 130 -12.09 5.44 26.75
N ALA A 131 -10.78 5.72 26.79
CA ALA A 131 -9.98 5.63 28.02
C ALA A 131 -10.49 6.57 29.13
N LYS A 132 -11.12 7.69 28.76
CA LYS A 132 -11.64 8.71 29.69
C LYS A 132 -13.08 8.43 30.14
N THR A 133 -13.73 7.41 29.58
CA THR A 133 -15.10 7.04 29.93
C THR A 133 -15.11 5.78 30.78
N ASP A 134 -16.10 5.64 31.65
CA ASP A 134 -16.23 4.47 32.53
C ASP A 134 -16.91 3.28 31.83
N ASN A 135 -16.65 3.10 30.52
CA ASN A 135 -17.25 2.06 29.70
C ASN A 135 -16.20 1.03 29.25
N PRO A 136 -16.01 -0.08 29.98
CA PRO A 136 -15.05 -1.12 29.63
C PRO A 136 -15.39 -1.82 28.29
N TYR A 137 -16.68 -2.04 27.99
CA TYR A 137 -17.11 -2.69 26.75
C TYR A 137 -16.74 -1.88 25.51
N ALA A 138 -16.88 -0.55 25.57
CA ALA A 138 -16.50 0.33 24.48
C ALA A 138 -14.99 0.27 24.20
N ARG A 139 -14.16 0.22 25.25
CA ARG A 139 -12.70 0.10 25.14
C ARG A 139 -12.28 -1.22 24.51
N GLU A 140 -12.83 -2.33 25.01
CA GLU A 140 -12.55 -3.67 24.48
C GLU A 140 -12.92 -3.78 22.99
N ARG A 141 -14.07 -3.24 22.60
CA ARG A 141 -14.50 -3.22 21.20
C ARG A 141 -13.50 -2.46 20.31
N ILE A 142 -13.10 -1.26 20.71
CA ILE A 142 -12.15 -0.45 19.93
C ILE A 142 -10.81 -1.17 19.77
N LEU A 143 -10.32 -1.83 20.83
CA LEU A 143 -9.07 -2.59 20.76
C LEU A 143 -9.18 -3.80 19.83
N LYS A 144 -10.31 -4.51 19.83
CA LYS A 144 -10.58 -5.60 18.85
C LYS A 144 -10.65 -5.07 17.42
N ASP A 145 -11.31 -3.94 17.21
CA ASP A 145 -11.40 -3.30 15.90
C ASP A 145 -10.00 -2.86 15.42
N LEU A 146 -9.17 -2.29 16.30
CA LEU A 146 -7.78 -1.91 16.01
C LEU A 146 -6.92 -3.13 15.62
N GLU A 147 -7.01 -4.22 16.38
CA GLU A 147 -6.29 -5.46 16.09
C GLU A 147 -6.70 -6.03 14.73
N ALA A 148 -8.01 -6.11 14.46
CA ALA A 148 -8.53 -6.55 13.18
C ALA A 148 -8.07 -5.65 12.03
N TYR A 149 -8.02 -4.33 12.25
CA TYR A 149 -7.59 -3.38 11.24
C TYR A 149 -6.09 -3.51 10.93
N LEU A 150 -5.23 -3.73 11.93
CA LEU A 150 -3.81 -3.99 11.71
C LEU A 150 -3.58 -5.30 10.96
N ALA A 151 -4.36 -6.34 11.27
CA ALA A 151 -4.34 -7.59 10.51
C ALA A 151 -4.74 -7.37 9.05
N TYR A 152 -5.79 -6.58 8.80
CA TYR A 152 -6.18 -6.16 7.45
C TYR A 152 -5.04 -5.42 6.73
N ILE A 153 -4.38 -4.47 7.39
CA ILE A 153 -3.24 -3.72 6.79
C ILE A 153 -2.12 -4.68 6.38
N SER A 154 -1.75 -5.62 7.25
CA SER A 154 -0.71 -6.61 6.95
C SER A 154 -1.05 -7.42 5.70
N GLU A 155 -2.29 -7.91 5.60
CA GLU A 155 -2.76 -8.71 4.46
C GLU A 155 -2.88 -7.87 3.19
N TYR A 156 -3.43 -6.66 3.29
CA TYR A 156 -3.54 -5.71 2.19
C TYR A 156 -2.18 -5.43 1.55
N VAL A 157 -1.19 -5.13 2.38
CA VAL A 157 0.16 -4.80 1.92
C VAL A 157 0.87 -6.02 1.33
N ARG A 158 0.69 -7.22 1.89
CA ARG A 158 1.20 -8.48 1.30
C ARG A 158 0.65 -8.74 -0.09
N ASN A 159 -0.64 -8.47 -0.31
CA ASN A 159 -1.26 -8.63 -1.63
C ASN A 159 -0.67 -7.66 -2.68
N ILE A 160 -0.33 -6.42 -2.27
CA ILE A 160 0.40 -5.49 -3.12
C ILE A 160 1.79 -6.05 -3.45
N ILE A 161 2.55 -6.50 -2.45
CA ILE A 161 3.89 -7.06 -2.64
C ILE A 161 3.86 -8.26 -3.61
N SER A 162 2.93 -9.21 -3.42
CA SER A 162 2.77 -10.35 -4.33
C SER A 162 2.43 -9.94 -5.77
N THR A 163 1.78 -8.79 -5.94
CA THR A 163 1.53 -8.21 -7.27
C THR A 163 2.81 -7.59 -7.85
N LEU A 164 3.60 -6.92 -7.01
CA LEU A 164 4.88 -6.31 -7.39
C LEU A 164 5.97 -7.34 -7.74
N GLU A 165 5.98 -8.50 -7.11
CA GLU A 165 6.91 -9.60 -7.44
C GLU A 165 6.70 -10.16 -8.86
N LYS A 166 5.53 -9.88 -9.46
CA LYS A 166 5.20 -10.24 -10.84
C LYS A 166 5.58 -9.15 -11.83
N LEU A 167 6.17 -8.04 -11.39
CA LEU A 167 6.65 -6.96 -12.23
C LEU A 167 8.06 -7.27 -12.74
#